data_AF-A0A822XFZ1-F1
#
_entry.id   AF-A0A822XFZ1-F1
#
_cell.length_a   1.000
_cell.length_b   1.000
_cell.length_c   1.000
_cell.angle_alpha   90.00
_cell.angle_beta   90.00
_cell.angle_gamma   90.00
#
_symmetry.space_group_name_H-M   'P 1'
#
loop_
_entity.id
_entity.type
_entity.pdbx_description
1 polymer ?
#
loop_
_entity_poly.entity_id
_entity_poly.type
_entity_poly.pdbx_seq_one_letter_code
_entity_poly.pdbx_strand_id
1 'polypeptide(L)'
;MTTSHPLFLLFVLHSAVLVAAQSYRASKNTTSPWQTLHGNAPLVIAKGGFSGIFPDSSIDAYESTLLLLSNVILWCDVQLTKDGAGICFPYLNLDNSSDITFYIPNDSKNNRIYYVNGQPMQGHFSVDFTLNDLKNFFRYAEIRDWSC
;
A
#
# COMPACT_ATOMS: atom_id res chain seq x y z
N MET A 1 -51.79 42.50 42.01
CA MET A 1 -51.36 42.55 40.59
C MET A 1 -50.12 43.43 40.52
N THR A 2 -49.12 43.10 39.68
CA THR A 2 -47.70 43.55 39.76
C THR A 2 -46.93 42.71 40.80
N THR A 3 -45.94 41.87 40.46
CA THR A 3 -44.60 42.21 39.94
C THR A 3 -43.93 41.04 39.17
N SER A 4 -44.52 40.51 38.10
CA SER A 4 -43.90 39.43 37.30
C SER A 4 -42.95 39.91 36.18
N HIS A 5 -42.96 41.21 35.87
CA HIS A 5 -42.14 41.80 34.80
C HIS A 5 -40.62 41.82 35.02
N PRO A 6 -40.06 42.11 36.22
CA PRO A 6 -38.61 42.19 36.36
C PRO A 6 -37.94 40.81 36.28
N LEU A 7 -38.64 39.76 36.74
CA LEU A 7 -38.15 38.39 36.71
C LEU A 7 -38.10 37.84 35.26
N PHE A 8 -39.11 38.19 34.46
CA PHE A 8 -39.20 37.78 33.06
C PHE A 8 -38.11 38.43 32.21
N LEU A 9 -37.83 39.73 32.42
CA LEU A 9 -36.73 40.44 31.76
C LEU A 9 -35.36 39.86 32.15
N LEU A 10 -35.17 39.47 33.42
CA LEU A 10 -33.94 38.83 33.88
C LEU A 10 -33.72 37.46 33.21
N PHE A 11 -34.79 36.68 33.04
CA PHE A 11 -34.74 35.38 32.35
C PHE A 11 -34.42 35.53 30.86
N VAL A 12 -34.98 36.55 30.18
CA VAL A 12 -34.71 36.85 28.77
C VAL A 12 -33.27 37.35 28.57
N LEU A 13 -32.75 38.16 29.50
CA LEU A 13 -31.35 38.62 29.45
C LEU A 13 -30.35 37.47 29.67
N HIS A 14 -30.62 36.54 30.60
CA HIS A 14 -29.74 35.39 30.83
C HIS A 14 -29.75 34.39 29.65
N SER A 15 -30.90 34.20 29.01
CA SER A 15 -30.99 33.34 27.82
C SER A 15 -30.32 33.97 26.60
N ALA A 16 -30.39 35.30 26.42
CA ALA A 16 -29.66 35.99 25.35
C ALA A 16 -28.12 35.90 25.51
N VAL A 17 -27.60 35.99 26.75
CA VAL A 17 -26.17 35.84 27.04
C VAL A 17 -25.68 34.40 26.77
N LEU A 18 -26.49 33.39 27.12
CA LEU A 18 -26.18 31.98 26.85
C LEU A 18 -26.16 31.66 25.35
N VAL A 19 -27.02 32.31 24.54
CA VAL A 19 -27.04 32.13 23.08
C VAL A 19 -25.86 32.85 22.42
N ALA A 20 -25.52 34.08 22.86
CA ALA A 20 -24.37 34.82 22.33
C ALA A 20 -23.01 34.17 22.69
N ALA A 21 -22.91 33.50 23.84
CA ALA A 21 -21.69 32.78 24.24
C ALA A 21 -21.42 31.51 23.43
N GLN A 22 -22.43 30.93 22.77
CA GLN A 22 -22.25 29.75 21.90
C GLN A 22 -21.75 30.12 20.50
N SER A 23 -21.97 31.37 20.05
CA SER A 23 -21.60 31.82 18.70
C SER A 23 -20.11 32.17 18.53
N TYR A 24 -19.33 32.28 19.61
CA TYR A 24 -17.92 32.73 19.54
C TYR A 24 -16.87 31.61 19.53
N ARG A 25 -17.27 30.32 19.54
CA ARG A 25 -16.32 29.18 19.51
C ARG A 25 -16.43 28.27 18.29
N ALA A 26 -16.93 28.79 17.18
CA ALA A 26 -16.70 28.16 15.88
C ALA A 26 -15.58 28.91 15.14
N SER A 27 -14.36 28.88 15.67
CA SER A 27 -13.20 29.03 14.80
C SER A 27 -13.18 27.79 13.91
N LYS A 28 -13.77 27.91 12.71
CA LYS A 28 -13.45 27.02 11.60
C LYS A 28 -11.99 27.28 11.25
N ASN A 29 -11.07 26.72 12.01
CA ASN A 29 -9.73 26.47 11.50
C ASN A 29 -9.93 25.50 10.34
N THR A 30 -9.89 26.01 9.12
CA THR A 30 -9.92 25.26 7.86
C THR A 30 -8.63 24.47 7.62
N THR A 31 -7.86 24.20 8.67
CA THR A 31 -6.69 23.34 8.63
C THR A 31 -7.17 21.90 8.74
N SER A 32 -6.98 21.13 7.67
CA SER A 32 -7.13 19.68 7.71
C SER A 32 -6.43 19.09 8.94
N PRO A 33 -6.95 18.02 9.56
CA PRO A 33 -6.22 17.30 10.61
C PRO A 33 -4.89 16.71 10.11
N TRP A 34 -4.72 16.57 8.79
CA TRP A 34 -3.55 15.95 8.20
C TRP A 34 -2.52 16.98 7.73
N GLN A 35 -1.27 16.80 8.15
CA GLN A 35 -0.12 17.62 7.77
C GLN A 35 0.47 17.21 6.40
N THR A 36 -0.37 16.77 5.46
CA THR A 36 0.09 16.42 4.10
C THR A 36 0.10 17.66 3.19
N LEU A 37 0.81 17.58 2.06
CA LEU A 37 0.99 18.71 1.13
C LEU A 37 -0.32 19.42 0.77
N HIS A 38 -1.41 18.67 0.60
CA HIS A 38 -2.74 19.19 0.25
C HIS A 38 -3.78 19.05 1.38
N GLY A 39 -3.37 18.63 2.59
CA GLY A 39 -4.30 18.36 3.69
C GLY A 39 -5.20 17.13 3.49
N ASN A 40 -4.87 16.21 2.59
CA ASN A 40 -5.58 14.94 2.45
C ASN A 40 -5.09 13.92 3.50
N ALA A 41 -5.86 12.85 3.72
CA ALA A 41 -5.40 11.72 4.51
C ALA A 41 -4.08 11.14 3.94
N PRO A 42 -3.17 10.61 4.78
CA PRO A 42 -1.97 9.96 4.31
C PRO A 42 -2.31 8.75 3.43
N LEU A 43 -1.45 8.49 2.45
CA LEU A 43 -1.60 7.37 1.54
C LEU A 43 -1.03 6.10 2.16
N VAL A 44 -1.72 4.97 1.97
CA VAL A 44 -1.22 3.64 2.33
C VAL A 44 -0.45 3.05 1.14
N ILE A 45 0.76 2.55 1.39
CA ILE A 45 1.58 1.85 0.39
C ILE A 45 1.61 0.36 0.75
N ALA A 46 0.98 -0.48 -0.07
CA ALA A 46 0.92 -1.92 0.10
C ALA A 46 2.06 -2.60 -0.66
N LYS A 47 3.19 -2.77 0.03
CA LYS A 47 4.38 -3.44 -0.50
C LYS A 47 4.14 -4.95 -0.64
N GLY A 48 4.20 -5.42 -1.88
CA GLY A 48 3.88 -6.80 -2.22
C GLY A 48 2.39 -7.13 -2.06
N GLY A 49 1.52 -6.12 -1.95
CA GLY A 49 0.09 -6.30 -1.68
C GLY A 49 -0.19 -6.61 -0.20
N PHE A 50 -1.14 -7.50 0.06
CA PHE A 50 -1.58 -7.89 1.41
C PHE A 50 -0.68 -9.02 1.95
N SER A 51 0.63 -8.76 1.90
CA SER A 51 1.73 -9.71 2.10
C SER A 51 1.82 -10.30 3.52
N GLY A 52 1.06 -9.75 4.47
CA GLY A 52 0.90 -10.33 5.82
C GLY A 52 0.02 -11.58 5.86
N ILE A 53 -0.79 -11.82 4.83
CA ILE A 53 -1.71 -12.97 4.74
C ILE A 53 -1.39 -13.84 3.53
N PHE A 54 -1.04 -13.23 2.39
CA PHE A 54 -0.71 -13.91 1.14
C PHE A 54 0.80 -13.77 0.85
N PRO A 55 1.37 -14.65 0.02
CA PRO A 55 2.75 -14.48 -0.45
C PRO A 55 2.96 -13.10 -1.09
N ASP A 56 4.06 -12.43 -0.77
CA ASP A 56 4.42 -11.12 -1.33
C ASP A 56 4.43 -11.15 -2.87
N SER A 57 3.88 -10.10 -3.48
CA SER A 57 3.85 -9.90 -4.94
C SER A 57 3.05 -10.95 -5.70
N SER A 58 2.24 -11.75 -4.99
CA SER A 58 1.27 -12.65 -5.60
C SER A 58 0.02 -11.90 -6.06
N ILE A 59 -0.67 -12.48 -7.05
CA ILE A 59 -1.97 -11.97 -7.50
C ILE A 59 -2.95 -11.88 -6.33
N ASP A 60 -3.02 -12.93 -5.50
CA ASP A 60 -3.91 -13.00 -4.34
C ASP A 60 -3.64 -11.86 -3.33
N ALA A 61 -2.37 -11.50 -3.13
CA ALA A 61 -1.98 -10.38 -2.27
C ALA A 61 -2.45 -9.02 -2.82
N TYR A 62 -2.27 -8.79 -4.13
CA TYR A 62 -2.66 -7.54 -4.75
C TYR A 62 -4.19 -7.40 -4.88
N GLU A 63 -4.87 -8.45 -5.34
CA GLU A 63 -6.34 -8.46 -5.44
C GLU A 63 -7.00 -8.23 -4.07
N SER A 64 -6.50 -8.90 -3.03
CA SER A 64 -7.01 -8.71 -1.67
C SER A 64 -6.77 -7.29 -1.14
N THR A 65 -5.66 -6.67 -1.51
CA THR A 65 -5.39 -5.27 -1.13
C THR A 65 -6.43 -4.33 -1.73
N LEU A 66 -6.69 -4.46 -3.03
CA LEU A 66 -7.66 -3.63 -3.75
C LEU A 66 -9.10 -3.90 -3.29
N LEU A 67 -9.40 -5.12 -2.86
CA LEU A 67 -10.71 -5.49 -2.33
C LEU A 67 -10.97 -4.93 -0.92
N LEU A 68 -9.96 -4.93 -0.05
CA LEU A 68 -10.12 -4.64 1.38
C LEU A 68 -9.78 -3.19 1.76
N LEU A 69 -8.94 -2.50 0.98
CA LEU A 69 -8.45 -1.17 1.31
C LEU A 69 -8.88 -0.16 0.26
N SER A 70 -9.27 1.03 0.73
CA SER A 70 -9.49 2.21 -0.10
C SER A 70 -8.31 3.18 0.06
N ASN A 71 -8.00 3.95 -0.99
CA ASN A 71 -6.90 4.91 -0.99
C ASN A 71 -5.52 4.28 -0.68
N VAL A 72 -5.19 3.22 -1.42
CA VAL A 72 -3.95 2.45 -1.32
C VAL A 72 -3.21 2.48 -2.67
N ILE A 73 -1.88 2.55 -2.63
CA ILE A 73 -1.01 2.31 -3.79
C ILE A 73 -0.34 0.96 -3.60
N LEU A 74 -0.35 0.14 -4.66
CA LEU A 74 0.38 -1.11 -4.69
C LEU A 74 1.86 -0.83 -4.97
N TRP A 75 2.75 -1.50 -4.25
CA TRP A 75 4.18 -1.39 -4.49
C TRP A 75 4.74 -2.74 -4.93
N CYS A 76 5.35 -2.73 -6.11
CA CYS A 76 5.96 -3.87 -6.77
C CYS A 76 7.48 -3.66 -6.87
N ASP A 77 8.25 -4.63 -6.36
CA ASP A 77 9.68 -4.68 -6.62
C ASP A 77 9.91 -5.29 -8.01
N VAL A 78 10.16 -4.42 -8.98
CA VAL A 78 10.26 -4.81 -10.38
C VAL A 78 11.60 -5.48 -10.67
N GLN A 79 11.53 -6.65 -11.31
CA GLN A 79 12.68 -7.30 -11.93
C GLN A 79 12.41 -7.55 -13.42
N LEU A 80 13.47 -7.62 -14.21
CA LEU A 80 13.38 -7.88 -15.65
C LEU A 80 13.75 -9.33 -15.97
N THR A 81 12.95 -9.96 -16.81
CA THR A 81 13.23 -11.28 -17.39
C THR A 81 14.25 -11.16 -18.54
N LYS A 82 14.76 -12.30 -18.99
CA LYS A 82 15.70 -12.40 -20.13
C LYS A 82 15.17 -11.74 -21.41
N ASP A 83 13.87 -11.81 -21.63
CA ASP A 83 13.14 -11.23 -22.77
C ASP A 83 12.61 -9.81 -22.48
N GLY A 84 13.02 -9.18 -21.37
CA GLY A 84 12.73 -7.79 -21.05
C GLY A 84 11.33 -7.54 -20.47
N ALA A 85 10.60 -8.58 -20.09
CA ALA A 85 9.32 -8.42 -19.39
C ALA A 85 9.57 -8.08 -17.91
N GLY A 86 8.71 -7.24 -17.35
CA GLY A 86 8.75 -6.87 -15.94
C GLY A 86 7.89 -7.79 -15.08
N ILE A 87 8.44 -8.29 -13.98
CA ILE A 87 7.75 -9.09 -12.97
C ILE A 87 7.88 -8.46 -11.58
N CYS A 88 6.89 -8.65 -10.72
CA CYS A 88 6.95 -8.28 -9.32
C CYS A 88 7.52 -9.43 -8.49
N PHE A 89 8.66 -9.24 -7.84
CA PHE A 89 9.23 -10.26 -6.96
C PHE A 89 10.17 -9.65 -5.89
N PRO A 90 9.99 -9.99 -4.61
CA PRO A 90 10.63 -9.27 -3.49
C PRO A 90 12.15 -9.50 -3.33
N TYR A 91 12.72 -10.53 -3.97
CA TYR A 91 14.13 -10.89 -3.80
C TYR A 91 14.86 -11.10 -5.13
N LEU A 92 16.09 -10.60 -5.26
CA LEU A 92 16.88 -10.80 -6.48
C LEU A 92 17.12 -12.28 -6.82
N ASN A 93 17.34 -13.11 -5.80
CA ASN A 93 17.37 -14.55 -5.95
C ASN A 93 15.94 -15.10 -5.82
N LEU A 94 15.47 -15.71 -6.90
CA LEU A 94 14.15 -16.31 -7.00
C LEU A 94 13.95 -17.48 -6.01
N ASP A 95 15.02 -18.11 -5.54
CA ASP A 95 14.98 -19.21 -4.56
C ASP A 95 14.37 -18.80 -3.22
N ASN A 96 14.40 -17.51 -2.86
CA ASN A 96 14.01 -17.04 -1.53
C ASN A 96 12.50 -16.92 -1.31
N SER A 97 11.69 -16.93 -2.38
CA SER A 97 10.23 -16.76 -2.27
C SER A 97 9.48 -17.50 -3.38
N SER A 98 10.04 -18.61 -3.84
CA SER A 98 9.39 -19.49 -4.81
C SER A 98 9.88 -20.92 -4.70
N ASP A 99 9.12 -21.82 -5.31
CA ASP A 99 9.44 -23.24 -5.40
C ASP A 99 10.23 -23.57 -6.68
N ILE A 100 10.89 -22.58 -7.31
CA ILE A 100 11.59 -22.77 -8.59
C ILE A 100 12.63 -23.90 -8.52
N THR A 101 13.28 -24.09 -7.38
CA THR A 101 14.26 -25.15 -7.13
C THR A 101 13.64 -26.56 -7.21
N PHE A 102 12.36 -26.70 -6.86
CA PHE A 102 11.64 -27.97 -6.95
C PHE A 102 11.27 -28.30 -8.40
N TYR A 103 10.86 -27.29 -9.17
CA TYR A 103 10.41 -27.49 -10.54
C TYR A 103 11.56 -27.53 -11.56
N ILE A 104 12.70 -26.92 -11.23
CA ILE A 104 13.90 -26.89 -12.07
C ILE A 104 15.13 -27.43 -11.32
N PRO A 105 15.12 -28.70 -10.87
CA PRO A 105 16.14 -29.22 -9.97
C PRO A 105 17.53 -29.40 -10.60
N ASN A 106 17.64 -29.40 -11.94
CA ASN A 106 18.88 -29.70 -12.68
C ASN A 106 19.11 -28.76 -13.87
N ASP A 107 18.68 -27.51 -13.80
CA ASP A 107 19.05 -26.53 -14.84
C ASP A 107 20.44 -25.97 -14.57
N SER A 108 21.26 -25.96 -15.62
CA SER A 108 22.51 -25.19 -15.72
C SER A 108 22.44 -23.77 -15.14
N LYS A 109 21.24 -23.16 -15.08
CA LYS A 109 20.98 -21.85 -14.50
C LYS A 109 21.07 -21.81 -12.96
N ASN A 110 20.91 -22.92 -12.23
CA ASN A 110 21.03 -22.95 -10.76
C ASN A 110 22.48 -22.73 -10.26
N ASN A 111 23.46 -22.91 -11.15
CA ASN A 111 24.88 -22.75 -10.88
C ASN A 111 25.41 -21.37 -11.31
N ARG A 112 24.52 -20.44 -11.65
CA ARG A 112 24.89 -19.07 -12.02
C ARG A 112 25.26 -18.31 -10.77
N ILE A 113 26.43 -17.65 -10.84
CA ILE A 113 26.91 -16.75 -9.79
C ILE A 113 26.88 -15.34 -10.36
N TYR A 114 26.15 -14.44 -9.71
CA TYR A 114 26.15 -13.02 -9.99
C TYR A 114 26.78 -12.25 -8.83
N TYR A 115 27.51 -11.19 -9.14
CA TYR A 115 28.04 -10.29 -8.12
C TYR A 115 27.01 -9.19 -7.84
N VAL A 116 26.31 -9.31 -6.72
CA VAL A 116 25.34 -8.32 -6.25
C VAL A 116 26.02 -7.49 -5.18
N ASN A 117 26.13 -6.17 -5.39
CA ASN A 117 26.84 -5.27 -4.48
C ASN A 117 28.27 -5.74 -4.13
N GLY A 118 28.96 -6.34 -5.11
CA GLY A 118 30.32 -6.87 -4.95
C GLY A 118 30.42 -8.22 -4.23
N GLN A 119 29.31 -8.83 -3.81
CA GLN A 119 29.29 -10.15 -3.18
C GLN A 119 28.77 -11.22 -4.16
N PRO A 120 29.42 -12.39 -4.24
CA PRO A 120 28.93 -13.48 -5.08
C PRO A 120 27.61 -14.04 -4.52
N MET A 121 26.61 -14.14 -5.37
CA MET A 121 25.30 -14.70 -5.07
C MET A 121 24.99 -15.78 -6.09
N GLN A 122 24.77 -16.99 -5.59
CA GLN A 122 24.36 -18.14 -6.40
C GLN A 122 22.86 -18.38 -6.25
N GLY A 123 22.20 -18.75 -7.34
CA GLY A 123 20.79 -19.10 -7.36
C GLY A 123 20.12 -18.83 -8.70
N HIS A 124 18.80 -18.74 -8.68
CA HIS A 124 18.01 -18.44 -9.88
C HIS A 124 17.73 -16.93 -9.97
N PHE A 125 18.04 -16.32 -11.10
CA PHE A 125 17.82 -14.89 -11.33
C PHE A 125 16.87 -14.69 -12.49
N SER A 126 15.94 -13.75 -12.36
CA SER A 126 14.91 -13.43 -13.37
C SER A 126 15.49 -13.20 -14.77
N VAL A 127 16.65 -12.55 -14.88
CA VAL A 127 17.38 -12.28 -16.13
C VAL A 127 17.82 -13.55 -16.89
N ASP A 128 17.81 -14.72 -16.25
CA ASP A 128 18.18 -15.99 -16.88
C ASP A 128 16.97 -16.73 -17.50
N PHE A 129 15.76 -16.27 -17.22
CA PHE A 129 14.51 -16.90 -17.63
C PHE A 129 13.71 -15.97 -18.53
N THR A 130 13.07 -16.51 -19.56
CA THR A 130 12.01 -15.76 -20.26
C THR A 130 10.78 -15.67 -19.36
N LEU A 131 9.89 -14.71 -19.61
CA LEU A 131 8.61 -14.65 -18.92
C LEU A 131 7.84 -15.98 -19.02
N ASN A 132 7.85 -16.59 -20.20
CA ASN A 132 7.20 -17.87 -20.45
C ASN A 132 7.82 -19.02 -19.64
N ASP A 133 9.14 -19.00 -19.40
CA ASP A 133 9.77 -19.96 -18.50
C ASP A 133 9.18 -19.82 -17.09
N LEU A 134 9.02 -18.58 -16.60
CA LEU A 134 8.55 -18.30 -15.25
C LEU A 134 7.04 -18.51 -15.05
N LYS A 135 6.22 -18.45 -16.11
CA LYS A 135 4.74 -18.64 -16.03
C LYS A 135 4.32 -19.94 -15.34
N ASN A 136 5.15 -20.98 -15.40
CA ASN A 136 4.81 -22.28 -14.83
C ASN A 136 5.21 -22.44 -13.36
N PHE A 137 6.09 -21.58 -12.84
CA PHE A 137 6.70 -21.75 -11.51
C PHE A 137 6.21 -20.73 -10.48
N PHE A 138 5.69 -19.60 -10.96
CA PHE A 138 5.29 -18.49 -10.13
C PHE A 138 3.82 -18.16 -10.40
N ARG A 139 3.03 -18.02 -9.32
CA ARG A 139 1.77 -17.26 -9.35
C ARG A 139 2.09 -15.79 -9.08
N TYR A 140 2.80 -15.15 -10.00
CA TYR A 140 3.17 -13.73 -9.93
C TYR A 140 2.09 -12.86 -10.54
N ALA A 141 2.03 -11.61 -10.12
CA ALA A 141 1.42 -10.56 -10.93
C ALA A 141 2.40 -10.12 -12.04
N GLU A 142 2.00 -10.26 -13.32
CA GLU A 142 2.73 -9.68 -14.45
C GLU A 142 2.45 -8.17 -14.52
N ILE A 143 3.48 -7.34 -14.73
CA ILE A 143 3.33 -5.87 -14.83
C ILE A 143 2.40 -5.46 -15.99
N ARG A 144 2.27 -6.31 -17.02
CA ARG A 144 1.35 -6.07 -18.15
C ARG A 144 -0.10 -6.45 -17.89
N ASP A 145 -0.37 -7.32 -16.92
CA ASP A 145 -1.76 -7.69 -16.58
C ASP A 145 -2.39 -6.73 -15.57
N TRP A 146 -1.56 -6.05 -14.78
CA TRP A 146 -2.02 -5.05 -13.82
C TRP A 146 -1.07 -3.87 -13.89
N SER A 147 -1.55 -2.75 -14.41
CA SER A 147 -0.93 -1.46 -14.13
C SER A 147 -0.84 -1.33 -12.61
N CYS A 148 0.35 -1.60 -12.08
CA CYS A 148 0.75 -1.15 -10.74
C CYS A 148 0.76 0.38 -10.73
#